data_AF-A0A6U6MCW8-F1
#
_entry.id   AF-A0A6U6MCW8-F1
#
_cell.length_a   1.000
_cell.length_b   1.000
_cell.length_c   1.000
_cell.angle_alpha   90.00
_cell.angle_beta   90.00
_cell.angle_gamma   90.00
#
_symmetry.space_group_name_H-M   'P 1'
#
loop_
_entity.id
_entity.type
_entity.pdbx_description
1 polymer ?
#
loop_
_entity_poly.entity_id
_entity_poly.type
_entity_poly.pdbx_seq_one_letter_code
_entity_poly.pdbx_strand_id
1 'polypeptide(L)'
;MPQVVGRTYLGLRPEDPEEGSAQPGSPLNHAPRRADIDGLRGVAVCAVILFHLRPRWMPGGFMGVDVFFVISGFVVTSAVLTQGSKPHRNCAEYLVSFYARRVKRLIPALATMIAAATIGTSAIVSPEYHRQQRVYYESALFSMLGASNVYMARSFGYWDRALQDLTEYN
;
A
#
# COMPACT_ATOMS: atom_id res chain seq x y z
N MET A 1 -69.75 -32.64 52.91
CA MET A 1 -69.92 -31.17 53.00
C MET A 1 -69.78 -30.80 54.47
N PRO A 2 -69.10 -29.70 54.90
CA PRO A 2 -68.59 -28.53 54.16
C PRO A 2 -67.02 -28.36 54.27
N GLN A 3 -66.26 -27.76 53.34
CA GLN A 3 -66.20 -26.35 52.83
C GLN A 3 -65.49 -25.42 53.87
N VAL A 4 -64.62 -24.43 53.61
CA VAL A 4 -64.17 -23.62 52.46
C VAL A 4 -62.82 -22.92 52.86
N VAL A 5 -61.86 -22.62 51.97
CA VAL A 5 -61.37 -21.28 51.47
C VAL A 5 -59.83 -21.30 51.66
N GLY A 6 -58.90 -20.87 50.81
CA GLY A 6 -58.91 -20.16 49.54
C GLY A 6 -57.65 -19.27 49.43
N ARG A 7 -56.92 -19.39 48.31
CA ARG A 7 -55.99 -18.45 47.66
C ARG A 7 -54.95 -17.68 48.51
N THR A 8 -53.68 -17.77 48.11
CA THR A 8 -53.01 -16.73 47.29
C THR A 8 -51.66 -17.27 46.78
N TYR A 9 -51.51 -17.33 45.45
CA TYR A 9 -50.22 -17.48 44.78
C TYR A 9 -49.56 -16.11 44.70
N LEU A 10 -48.36 -15.95 45.27
CA LEU A 10 -47.46 -14.85 44.92
C LEU A 10 -46.10 -15.48 44.66
N GLY A 11 -45.60 -15.24 43.45
CA GLY A 11 -44.53 -15.98 42.83
C GLY A 11 -43.19 -15.82 43.54
N LEU A 12 -42.34 -16.81 43.31
CA LEU A 12 -41.03 -16.66 42.68
C LEU A 12 -40.73 -18.02 42.03
N ARG A 13 -40.54 -17.99 40.72
CA ARG A 13 -40.30 -19.15 39.84
C ARG A 13 -38.99 -19.84 40.26
N PRO A 14 -38.91 -21.19 40.22
CA PRO A 14 -37.65 -21.88 40.42
C PRO A 14 -36.63 -21.38 39.40
N GLU A 15 -35.41 -21.09 39.88
CA GLU A 15 -34.25 -20.76 39.05
C GLU A 15 -34.13 -21.78 37.92
N ASP A 16 -34.43 -21.35 36.69
CA ASP A 16 -34.13 -22.13 35.49
C ASP A 16 -32.59 -22.26 35.41
N PRO A 17 -32.04 -23.45 35.11
CA PRO A 17 -30.60 -23.63 35.03
C PRO A 17 -30.03 -22.78 33.89
N GLU A 18 -29.30 -21.71 34.27
CA GLU A 18 -28.28 -20.97 33.51
C GLU A 18 -28.23 -21.36 32.02
N GLU A 19 -29.11 -20.74 31.25
CA GLU A 19 -29.07 -20.76 29.80
C GLU A 19 -27.75 -20.13 29.38
N GLY A 20 -26.86 -20.96 28.82
CA GLY A 20 -25.48 -20.63 28.48
C GLY A 20 -25.38 -19.27 27.79
N SER A 21 -24.82 -18.31 28.53
CA SER A 21 -24.44 -17.01 28.01
C SER A 21 -23.55 -17.19 26.78
N ALA A 22 -24.12 -16.88 25.62
CA ALA A 22 -23.39 -16.79 24.37
C ALA A 22 -22.22 -15.81 24.58
N GLN A 23 -21.00 -16.34 24.59
CA GLN A 23 -19.80 -15.53 24.63
C GLN A 23 -19.82 -14.56 23.43
N PRO A 24 -19.68 -13.24 23.64
CA PRO A 24 -19.54 -12.32 22.52
C PRO A 24 -18.28 -12.70 21.75
N GLY A 25 -18.45 -12.87 20.44
CA GLY A 25 -17.47 -13.45 19.53
C GLY A 25 -16.06 -12.87 19.72
N SER A 26 -15.12 -13.81 19.86
CA SER A 26 -13.67 -13.58 19.80
C SER A 26 -13.29 -12.51 18.77
N PRO A 27 -12.52 -11.47 19.14
CA PRO A 27 -12.01 -10.52 18.17
C PRO A 27 -11.14 -11.31 17.18
N LEU A 28 -11.52 -11.24 15.91
CA LEU A 28 -10.85 -11.88 14.78
C LEU A 28 -9.32 -11.80 14.95
N ASN A 29 -8.69 -12.97 15.09
CA ASN A 29 -7.24 -13.13 15.14
C ASN A 29 -6.61 -12.58 13.85
N HIS A 30 -6.32 -11.28 13.82
CA HIS A 30 -5.39 -10.72 12.87
C HIS A 30 -4.00 -11.23 13.24
N ALA A 31 -3.40 -12.03 12.36
CA ALA A 31 -2.01 -12.44 12.52
C ALA A 31 -1.14 -11.22 12.89
N PRO A 32 -0.30 -11.30 13.93
CA PRO A 32 0.38 -10.14 14.48
C PRO A 32 1.20 -9.45 13.41
N ARG A 33 0.88 -8.17 13.14
CA ARG A 33 1.67 -7.33 12.24
C ARG A 33 3.03 -7.09 12.91
N ARG A 34 4.10 -7.37 12.17
CA ARG A 34 5.48 -7.18 12.61
C ARG A 34 5.85 -5.68 12.55
N ALA A 35 5.51 -4.97 13.63
CA ALA A 35 5.72 -3.54 13.77
C ALA A 35 7.22 -3.16 13.72
N ASP A 36 8.10 -4.06 14.14
CA ASP A 36 9.56 -3.98 13.98
C ASP A 36 9.96 -3.83 12.51
N ILE A 37 9.42 -4.69 11.64
CA ILE A 37 9.74 -4.66 10.20
C ILE A 37 9.15 -3.41 9.54
N ASP A 38 7.93 -3.02 9.90
CA ASP A 38 7.33 -1.79 9.41
C ASP A 38 8.09 -0.54 9.90
N GLY A 39 8.65 -0.58 11.12
CA GLY A 39 9.52 0.46 11.65
C GLY A 39 10.81 0.62 10.85
N LEU A 40 11.49 -0.49 10.50
CA LEU A 40 12.69 -0.46 9.64
C LEU A 40 12.38 0.13 8.25
N ARG A 41 11.21 -0.15 7.69
CA ARG A 41 10.75 0.48 6.44
C ARG A 41 10.55 1.98 6.62
N GLY A 42 9.99 2.40 7.76
CA GLY A 42 9.85 3.82 8.12
C GLY A 42 11.20 4.53 8.19
N VAL A 43 12.20 3.93 8.84
CA VAL A 43 13.57 4.48 8.92
C VAL A 43 14.18 4.64 7.54
N ALA A 44 14.02 3.64 6.67
CA ALA A 44 14.49 3.72 5.28
C ALA A 44 13.86 4.88 4.51
N VAL A 45 12.55 5.12 4.67
CA VAL A 45 11.85 6.27 4.08
C VAL A 45 12.37 7.60 4.65
N CYS A 46 12.58 7.69 5.97
CA CYS A 46 13.13 8.89 6.60
C CYS A 46 14.52 9.25 6.05
N ALA A 47 15.39 8.26 5.84
CA ALA A 47 16.71 8.47 5.24
C ALA A 47 16.60 9.06 3.82
N VAL A 48 15.67 8.55 3.00
CA VAL A 48 15.42 9.06 1.64
C VAL A 48 14.90 10.50 1.69
N ILE A 49 13.95 10.81 2.58
CA ILE A 49 13.40 12.16 2.73
C ILE A 49 14.50 13.15 3.13
N LEU A 50 15.31 12.81 4.14
CA LEU A 50 16.41 13.66 4.59
C LEU A 50 17.43 13.92 3.48
N PHE A 51 17.77 12.90 2.70
CA PHE A 51 18.66 13.03 1.56
C PHE A 51 18.11 14.00 0.50
N HIS A 52 16.80 13.97 0.20
CA HIS A 52 16.18 14.89 -0.76
C HIS A 52 16.06 16.33 -0.23
N LEU A 53 15.90 16.53 1.09
CA LEU A 53 15.85 17.87 1.68
C LEU A 53 17.23 18.55 1.65
N ARG A 54 18.26 17.84 2.11
CA ARG A 54 19.65 18.30 2.11
C ARG A 54 20.57 17.08 2.01
N PRO A 55 21.21 16.83 0.85
CA PRO A 55 22.07 15.66 0.66
C PRO A 55 23.22 15.55 1.67
N ARG A 56 23.68 16.69 2.22
CA ARG A 56 24.71 16.76 3.26
C ARG A 56 24.28 16.23 4.63
N TRP A 57 22.99 16.22 4.94
CA TRP A 57 22.48 15.74 6.24
C TRP A 57 22.52 14.22 6.36
N MET A 58 22.36 13.53 5.23
CA MET A 58 22.42 12.07 5.18
C MET A 58 23.09 11.63 3.88
N PRO A 59 24.42 11.74 3.77
CA PRO A 59 25.16 11.23 2.63
C PRO A 59 24.88 9.72 2.48
N GLY A 60 24.46 9.28 1.30
CA GLY A 60 24.07 7.88 1.08
C GLY A 60 22.62 7.53 1.41
N GLY A 61 21.79 8.49 1.84
CA GLY A 61 20.37 8.23 2.16
C GLY A 61 19.53 7.69 1.00
N PHE A 62 20.00 7.80 -0.25
CA PHE A 62 19.37 7.15 -1.41
C PHE A 62 19.33 5.61 -1.30
N MET A 63 20.29 4.99 -0.59
CA MET A 63 20.27 3.54 -0.32
C MET A 63 19.04 3.10 0.48
N GLY A 64 18.35 4.03 1.15
CA GLY A 64 17.08 3.76 1.81
C GLY A 64 16.01 3.23 0.85
N VAL A 65 16.06 3.59 -0.45
CA VAL A 65 15.16 3.03 -1.47
C VAL A 65 15.38 1.53 -1.63
N ASP A 66 16.63 1.10 -1.78
CA ASP A 66 16.98 -0.32 -1.95
C ASP A 66 16.61 -1.12 -0.71
N VAL A 67 16.96 -0.62 0.48
CA VAL A 67 16.62 -1.25 1.77
C VAL A 67 15.10 -1.39 1.93
N PHE A 68 14.33 -0.34 1.62
CA PHE A 68 12.87 -0.38 1.68
C PHE A 68 12.29 -1.46 0.76
N PHE A 69 12.80 -1.58 -0.47
CA PHE A 69 12.34 -2.57 -1.43
C PHE A 69 12.72 -4.00 -1.02
N VAL A 70 13.94 -4.23 -0.54
CA VAL A 70 14.36 -5.55 -0.03
C VAL A 70 13.48 -6.00 1.12
N ILE A 71 13.25 -5.14 2.12
CA ILE A 71 12.40 -5.47 3.27
C ILE A 71 10.95 -5.71 2.82
N SER A 72 10.42 -4.87 1.93
CA SER A 72 9.06 -5.04 1.41
C SER A 72 8.93 -6.35 0.62
N GLY A 73 9.94 -6.72 -0.17
CA GLY A 73 10.00 -7.99 -0.88
C GLY A 73 9.99 -9.19 0.07
N PHE A 74 10.80 -9.16 1.14
CA PHE A 74 10.80 -10.20 2.17
C PHE A 74 9.41 -10.39 2.80
N VAL A 75 8.74 -9.30 3.20
CA VAL A 75 7.40 -9.35 3.82
C VAL A 75 6.36 -9.89 2.85
N VAL A 76 6.39 -9.46 1.59
CA VAL A 76 5.44 -9.92 0.58
C VAL A 76 5.64 -11.40 0.28
N THR A 77 6.88 -11.82 0.04
CA THR A 77 7.20 -13.23 -0.27
C THR A 77 6.85 -14.15 0.90
N SER A 78 7.20 -13.77 2.14
CA SER A 78 6.82 -14.55 3.33
C SER A 78 5.31 -14.65 3.51
N ALA A 79 4.56 -13.59 3.21
CA ALA A 79 3.09 -13.62 3.23
C ALA A 79 2.50 -14.54 2.15
N VAL A 80 3.07 -14.56 0.95
CA VAL A 80 2.67 -15.47 -0.14
C VAL A 80 2.96 -16.92 0.24
N LEU A 81 4.18 -17.23 0.71
CA LEU A 81 4.56 -18.59 1.13
C LEU A 81 3.66 -19.11 2.25
N THR A 82 3.39 -18.29 3.27
CA THR A 82 2.53 -18.65 4.40
C THR A 82 1.10 -18.99 3.97
N GLN A 83 0.59 -18.35 2.91
CA GLN A 83 -0.76 -18.61 2.39
C GLN A 83 -0.79 -19.79 1.42
N GLY A 84 0.27 -20.00 0.64
CA GLY A 84 0.41 -21.14 -0.26
C GLY A 84 0.53 -22.49 0.47
N SER A 85 1.02 -22.50 1.71
CA SER A 85 1.09 -23.71 2.54
C SER A 85 -0.23 -24.13 3.19
N LYS A 86 -1.31 -23.34 3.06
CA LYS A 86 -2.60 -23.67 3.69
C LYS A 86 -3.40 -24.62 2.79
N PRO A 87 -3.91 -25.74 3.32
CA PRO A 87 -4.76 -26.63 2.55
C PRO A 87 -5.99 -25.86 2.04
N HIS A 88 -6.32 -26.05 0.75
CA HIS A 88 -7.50 -25.50 0.08
C HIS A 88 -7.46 -23.99 -0.25
N ARG A 89 -6.27 -23.36 -0.27
CA ARG A 89 -6.12 -22.01 -0.83
C ARG A 89 -5.24 -21.99 -2.07
N ASN A 90 -5.78 -21.45 -3.16
CA ASN A 90 -5.03 -21.23 -4.38
C ASN A 90 -4.12 -19.98 -4.23
N CYS A 91 -2.83 -20.15 -4.52
CA CYS A 91 -1.86 -19.05 -4.54
C CYS A 91 -2.29 -17.91 -5.49
N ALA A 92 -2.86 -18.25 -6.64
CA ALA A 92 -3.33 -17.28 -7.63
C ALA A 92 -4.42 -16.36 -7.08
N GLU A 93 -5.41 -16.92 -6.36
CA GLU A 93 -6.47 -16.14 -5.73
C GLU A 93 -5.93 -15.19 -4.66
N TYR A 94 -4.95 -15.64 -3.88
CA TYR A 94 -4.29 -14.78 -2.89
C TYR A 94 -3.58 -13.61 -3.57
N LEU A 95 -2.78 -13.87 -4.62
CA LEU A 95 -2.08 -12.83 -5.38
C LEU A 95 -3.05 -11.82 -5.98
N VAL A 96 -4.13 -12.29 -6.63
CA VAL A 96 -5.17 -11.42 -7.19
C VAL A 96 -5.76 -10.54 -6.09
N SER A 97 -6.15 -11.12 -4.95
CA SER A 97 -6.71 -10.33 -3.83
C SER A 97 -5.71 -9.32 -3.27
N PHE A 98 -4.43 -9.69 -3.23
CA PHE A 98 -3.34 -8.88 -2.71
C PHE A 98 -3.02 -7.67 -3.59
N TYR A 99 -3.00 -7.86 -4.91
CA TYR A 99 -2.83 -6.78 -5.87
C TYR A 99 -4.10 -5.94 -6.00
N ALA A 100 -5.30 -6.54 -5.95
CA ALA A 100 -6.56 -5.80 -5.98
C ALA A 100 -6.66 -4.79 -4.81
N ARG A 101 -6.28 -5.19 -3.59
CA ARG A 101 -6.22 -4.27 -2.43
C ARG A 101 -5.21 -3.14 -2.63
N ARG A 102 -4.07 -3.42 -3.28
CA ARG A 102 -3.05 -2.41 -3.60
C ARG A 102 -3.53 -1.42 -4.64
N VAL A 103 -4.12 -1.92 -5.71
CA VAL A 103 -4.70 -1.11 -6.79
C VAL A 103 -5.77 -0.17 -6.23
N LYS A 104 -6.73 -0.68 -5.44
CA LYS A 104 -7.78 0.14 -4.81
C LYS A 104 -7.24 1.24 -3.89
N ARG A 105 -6.04 1.06 -3.31
CA ARG A 105 -5.41 2.05 -2.42
C ARG A 105 -4.51 3.03 -3.15
N LEU A 106 -3.80 2.60 -4.21
CA LEU A 106 -2.77 3.38 -4.88
C LEU A 106 -3.30 4.15 -6.10
N ILE A 107 -4.22 3.57 -6.88
CA ILE A 107 -4.75 4.20 -8.10
C ILE A 107 -5.45 5.53 -7.83
N PRO A 108 -6.28 5.70 -6.77
CA PRO A 108 -6.93 6.98 -6.53
C PRO A 108 -5.92 8.12 -6.34
N ALA A 109 -4.90 7.91 -5.51
CA ALA A 109 -3.85 8.89 -5.27
C ALA A 109 -3.05 9.19 -6.55
N LEU A 110 -2.72 8.15 -7.34
CA LEU A 110 -2.01 8.31 -8.60
C LEU A 110 -2.84 9.12 -9.61
N ALA A 111 -4.12 8.79 -9.77
CA ALA A 111 -5.02 9.48 -10.70
C ALA A 111 -5.21 10.95 -10.31
N THR A 112 -5.42 11.24 -9.02
CA THR A 112 -5.51 12.62 -8.52
C THR A 112 -4.22 13.40 -8.77
N MET A 113 -3.06 12.81 -8.49
CA MET A 113 -1.77 13.46 -8.70
C MET A 113 -1.53 13.75 -10.19
N ILE A 114 -1.77 12.78 -11.08
CA ILE A 114 -1.60 12.97 -12.53
C ILE A 114 -2.57 14.03 -13.05
N ALA A 115 -3.82 14.02 -12.62
CA ALA A 115 -4.80 15.03 -13.02
C ALA A 115 -4.38 16.43 -12.55
N ALA A 116 -4.01 16.58 -11.28
CA ALA A 116 -3.55 17.85 -10.73
C ALA A 116 -2.30 18.39 -11.42
N ALA A 117 -1.30 17.52 -11.64
CA ALA A 117 -0.08 17.89 -12.36
C ALA A 117 -0.36 18.28 -13.81
N THR A 118 -1.30 17.60 -14.46
CA THR A 118 -1.68 17.86 -15.86
C THR A 118 -2.37 19.21 -15.97
N ILE A 119 -3.35 19.47 -15.11
CA ILE A 119 -4.04 20.78 -15.05
C ILE A 119 -3.05 21.90 -14.75
N GLY A 120 -2.17 21.71 -13.75
CA GLY A 120 -1.17 22.70 -13.38
C GLY A 120 -0.20 23.00 -14.52
N THR A 121 0.29 21.97 -15.21
CA THR A 121 1.20 22.12 -16.35
C THR A 121 0.50 22.85 -17.51
N SER A 122 -0.74 22.47 -17.85
CA SER A 122 -1.50 23.13 -18.92
C SER A 122 -1.85 24.59 -18.60
N ALA A 123 -1.98 24.96 -17.32
CA ALA A 123 -2.30 26.32 -16.90
C ALA A 123 -1.08 27.25 -16.80
N ILE A 124 0.10 26.71 -16.48
CA ILE A 124 1.31 27.50 -16.19
C ILE A 124 2.26 27.58 -17.38
N VAL A 125 2.38 26.52 -18.20
CA VAL A 125 3.38 26.44 -19.25
C VAL A 125 2.86 27.03 -20.56
N SER A 126 3.61 27.98 -21.14
CA SER A 126 3.22 28.63 -22.39
C SER A 126 3.18 27.65 -23.58
N PRO A 127 2.30 27.87 -24.57
CA PRO A 127 2.18 27.00 -25.74
C PRO A 127 3.48 26.83 -26.54
N GLU A 128 4.43 27.77 -26.49
CA GLU A 128 5.68 27.67 -27.26
C GLU A 128 6.51 26.40 -26.96
N TYR A 129 6.24 25.71 -25.85
CA TYR A 129 6.91 24.47 -25.44
C TYR A 129 6.24 23.17 -25.93
N HIS A 130 5.55 23.18 -27.07
CA HIS A 130 4.79 22.04 -27.62
C HIS A 130 5.53 20.69 -27.61
N ARG A 131 6.85 20.66 -27.89
CA ARG A 131 7.66 19.42 -27.87
C ARG A 131 7.76 18.83 -26.46
N GLN A 132 7.96 19.65 -25.44
CA GLN A 132 8.08 19.21 -24.04
C GLN A 132 6.71 18.84 -23.46
N GLN A 133 5.65 19.54 -23.85
CA GLN A 133 4.28 19.20 -23.50
C GLN A 133 3.87 17.81 -24.01
N ARG A 134 4.24 17.46 -25.26
CA ARG A 134 3.96 16.13 -25.82
C ARG A 134 4.62 15.00 -25.01
N VAL A 135 5.89 15.18 -24.65
CA VAL A 135 6.62 14.20 -23.82
C VAL A 135 6.03 14.09 -22.41
N TYR A 136 5.58 15.20 -21.83
CA TYR A 136 4.86 15.20 -20.55
C TYR A 136 3.56 14.38 -20.62
N TYR A 137 2.69 14.65 -21.59
CA TYR A 137 1.40 13.94 -21.70
C TYR A 137 1.58 12.45 -21.99
N GLU A 138 2.55 12.08 -22.85
CA GLU A 138 2.89 10.67 -23.09
C GLU A 138 3.39 10.02 -21.80
N SER A 139 4.32 10.66 -21.08
CA SER A 139 4.83 10.16 -19.80
C SER A 139 3.73 10.02 -18.74
N ALA A 140 2.78 10.96 -18.69
CA ALA A 140 1.63 10.91 -17.80
C ALA A 140 0.72 9.71 -18.13
N LEU A 141 0.42 9.47 -19.41
CA LEU A 141 -0.37 8.32 -19.85
C LEU A 141 0.33 6.99 -19.51
N PHE A 142 1.63 6.88 -19.82
CA PHE A 142 2.39 5.68 -19.47
C PHE A 142 2.52 5.50 -17.95
N SER A 143 2.55 6.58 -17.17
CA SER A 143 2.55 6.51 -15.70
C SER A 143 1.26 5.92 -15.14
N MET A 144 0.10 6.17 -15.76
CA MET A 144 -1.17 5.55 -15.36
C MET A 144 -1.15 4.02 -15.48
N LEU A 145 -0.39 3.51 -16.45
CA LEU A 145 -0.19 2.08 -16.69
C LEU A 145 1.03 1.50 -15.95
N GLY A 146 1.77 2.32 -15.20
CA GLY A 146 3.05 1.92 -14.60
C GLY A 146 4.16 1.63 -15.61
N ALA A 147 3.98 2.05 -16.86
CA ALA A 147 4.90 1.81 -17.98
C ALA A 147 5.79 3.02 -18.30
N SER A 148 5.76 4.08 -17.49
CA SER A 148 6.56 5.29 -17.70
C SER A 148 8.06 5.00 -17.75
N ASN A 149 8.55 4.08 -16.93
CA ASN A 149 9.96 3.67 -16.97
C ASN A 149 10.35 3.04 -18.31
N VAL A 150 9.44 2.27 -18.95
CA VAL A 150 9.68 1.67 -20.27
C VAL A 150 9.67 2.75 -21.36
N TYR A 151 8.73 3.68 -21.28
CA TYR A 151 8.69 4.84 -22.18
C TYR A 151 9.98 5.66 -22.05
N MET A 152 10.35 6.06 -20.83
CA MET A 152 11.56 6.84 -20.60
C MET A 152 12.83 6.13 -21.05
N ALA A 153 12.95 4.82 -20.81
CA ALA A 153 14.11 4.05 -21.28
C ALA A 153 14.24 4.01 -22.81
N ARG A 154 13.13 4.18 -23.55
CA ARG A 154 13.11 4.21 -25.02
C ARG A 154 13.19 5.63 -25.59
N SER A 155 12.72 6.63 -24.85
CA SER A 155 12.62 8.03 -25.28
C SER A 155 13.81 8.90 -24.86
N PHE A 156 14.46 8.54 -23.76
CA PHE A 156 15.66 9.19 -23.27
C PHE A 156 16.76 8.14 -23.17
N GLY A 157 17.85 8.32 -23.91
CA GLY A 157 19.08 7.58 -23.64
C GLY A 157 19.58 7.96 -22.25
N TYR A 158 19.15 7.22 -21.22
CA TYR A 158 19.59 7.40 -19.84
C TYR A 158 21.13 7.36 -19.75
N TRP A 159 21.75 6.59 -20.63
CA TRP A 159 23.20 6.47 -20.78
C TRP A 159 23.83 7.47 -21.76
N ASP A 160 23.05 8.13 -22.63
CA ASP A 160 23.61 9.04 -23.65
C ASP A 160 24.25 10.28 -23.01
N ARG A 161 23.68 10.78 -21.90
CA ARG A 161 24.30 11.88 -21.14
C ARG A 161 25.58 11.46 -20.41
N ALA A 162 25.59 10.24 -19.85
CA ALA A 162 26.79 9.70 -19.19
C ALA A 162 27.92 9.41 -20.19
N LEU A 163 27.56 9.06 -21.44
CA LEU A 163 28.52 8.88 -22.53
C LEU A 163 29.03 10.22 -23.08
N GLN A 164 28.19 11.27 -23.13
CA GLN A 164 28.61 12.63 -23.49
C GLN A 164 29.68 13.19 -22.54
N ASP A 165 29.49 13.04 -21.22
CA ASP A 165 30.45 13.49 -20.20
C ASP A 165 31.82 12.78 -20.33
N LEU A 166 31.86 11.54 -20.81
CA LEU A 166 33.10 10.78 -21.04
C LEU A 166 33.80 11.18 -22.34
N THR A 167 33.05 11.66 -23.34
CA THR A 167 33.61 12.12 -24.61
C THR A 167 34.06 13.59 -24.60
N GLU A 168 33.53 14.43 -23.71
CA GLU A 168 33.98 15.83 -23.57
C GLU A 168 35.31 15.98 -22.79
N TYR A 169 35.78 14.92 -22.13
CA TYR A 169 37.01 14.92 -21.34
C TYR A 169 38.24 14.31 -22.06
N ASN A 170 38.14 14.03 -23.36
CA ASN A 170 39.20 13.43 -24.19
C ASN A 170 39.38 14.21 -25.50
#